data_AF-B5G9U8-F1
#
_entry.id   AF-B5G9U8-F1
#
_cell.length_a   1.000
_cell.length_b   1.000
_cell.length_c   1.000
_cell.angle_alpha   90.00
_cell.angle_beta   90.00
_cell.angle_gamma   90.00
#
_symmetry.space_group_name_H-M   'P 1'
#
loop_
_entity.id
_entity.type
_entity.pdbx_description
1 polymer ?
#
loop_
_entity_poly.entity_id
_entity_poly.type
_entity_poly.pdbx_seq_one_letter_code
_entity_poly.pdbx_strand_id
1 'polypeptide(L)'
;MITGELKSKIDRLWDAFWSGGISNPLEVIEQITYLMFIRRLDILEQAKENKANRTGRPVENPIYADDTQILRWSVFINESPENMLTRVRDGVFPWLRTLGGEDSTYAHHMKDARFTITTSNLLTNELVRDSG
;
A
#
# COMPACT_ATOMS: atom_id res chain seq x y z
N MET A 1 2.21 -18.90 15.45
CA MET A 1 2.86 -19.71 14.41
C MET A 1 2.63 -18.98 13.08
N ILE A 2 3.66 -18.42 12.46
CA ILE A 2 3.56 -17.83 11.12
C ILE A 2 3.34 -19.00 10.17
N THR A 3 2.20 -19.06 9.49
CA THR A 3 1.89 -20.17 8.57
C THR A 3 2.90 -20.18 7.41
N GLY A 4 3.24 -21.37 6.90
CA GLY A 4 4.24 -21.52 5.82
C GLY A 4 3.92 -20.69 4.58
N GLU A 5 2.64 -20.44 4.34
CA GLU A 5 2.13 -19.63 3.24
C GLU A 5 2.49 -18.14 3.35
N LEU A 6 2.46 -17.57 4.57
CA LEU A 6 2.87 -16.19 4.81
C LEU A 6 4.38 -16.03 4.63
N LYS A 7 5.17 -17.02 5.06
CA LYS A 7 6.62 -17.03 4.85
C LYS A 7 6.96 -17.06 3.36
N SER A 8 6.34 -17.96 2.60
CA SER A 8 6.57 -18.06 1.15
C SER A 8 6.16 -16.80 0.39
N LYS A 9 5.16 -16.03 0.87
CA LYS A 9 4.78 -14.73 0.30
C LYS A 9 5.85 -13.67 0.56
N ILE A 10 6.39 -13.63 1.77
CA ILE A 10 7.47 -12.72 2.14
C ILE A 10 8.74 -13.04 1.33
N ASP A 11 9.08 -14.31 1.20
CA ASP A 11 10.26 -14.76 0.43
C ASP A 11 10.15 -14.34 -1.04
N ARG A 12 8.96 -14.46 -1.68
CA ARG A 12 8.76 -14.00 -3.05
C ARG A 12 8.84 -12.48 -3.22
N LEU A 13 8.28 -11.73 -2.28
CA LEU A 13 8.44 -10.28 -2.28
C LEU A 13 9.92 -9.92 -2.20
N TRP A 14 10.67 -10.56 -1.31
CA TRP A 14 12.11 -10.41 -1.18
C TRP A 14 12.87 -10.68 -2.48
N ASP A 15 12.60 -11.81 -3.15
CA ASP A 15 13.23 -12.17 -4.43
C ASP A 15 12.91 -11.15 -5.54
N ALA A 16 11.68 -10.65 -5.55
CA ALA A 16 11.25 -9.64 -6.49
C ALA A 16 12.04 -8.33 -6.24
N PHE A 17 12.07 -7.84 -5.00
CA PHE A 17 12.79 -6.61 -4.63
C PHE A 17 14.28 -6.68 -4.98
N TRP A 18 14.91 -7.83 -4.72
CA TRP A 18 16.30 -8.09 -5.10
C TRP A 18 16.49 -8.01 -6.62
N SER A 19 15.61 -8.65 -7.40
CA SER A 19 15.64 -8.65 -8.87
C SER A 19 15.38 -7.26 -9.48
N GLY A 20 14.67 -6.39 -8.75
CA GLY A 20 14.43 -5.00 -9.14
C GLY A 20 15.53 -4.02 -8.78
N GLY A 21 16.65 -4.48 -8.20
CA GLY A 21 17.82 -3.65 -7.89
C GLY A 21 17.85 -3.07 -6.47
N ILE A 22 16.92 -3.44 -5.60
CA ILE A 22 16.97 -3.06 -4.18
C ILE A 22 17.76 -4.13 -3.41
N SER A 23 19.04 -3.85 -3.15
CA SER A 23 19.94 -4.79 -2.48
C SER A 23 20.01 -4.61 -0.96
N ASN A 24 19.46 -3.52 -0.42
CA ASN A 24 19.49 -3.23 1.01
C ASN A 24 18.28 -3.86 1.73
N PRO A 25 18.47 -4.86 2.61
CA PRO A 25 17.41 -5.50 3.37
C PRO A 25 16.50 -4.54 4.15
N LEU A 26 17.09 -3.47 4.73
CA LEU A 26 16.32 -2.51 5.52
C LEU A 26 15.33 -1.75 4.63
N GLU A 27 15.79 -1.35 3.44
CA GLU A 27 14.97 -0.67 2.45
C GLU A 27 13.82 -1.56 1.95
N VAL A 28 14.09 -2.86 1.73
CA VAL A 28 13.05 -3.84 1.38
C VAL A 28 11.98 -3.93 2.47
N ILE A 29 12.38 -4.00 3.74
CA ILE A 29 11.45 -4.05 4.87
C ILE A 29 10.61 -2.77 4.92
N GLU A 30 11.20 -1.60 4.69
CA GLU A 30 10.47 -0.33 4.63
C GLU A 30 9.43 -0.32 3.51
N GLN A 31 9.78 -0.72 2.28
CA GLN A 31 8.84 -0.78 1.16
C GLN A 31 7.67 -1.74 1.43
N ILE A 32 7.96 -2.93 1.98
CA ILE A 32 6.91 -3.89 2.37
C ILE A 32 6.01 -3.29 3.45
N THR A 33 6.60 -2.60 4.44
CA THR A 33 5.85 -1.95 5.53
C THR A 33 4.90 -0.89 4.98
N TYR A 34 5.34 -0.05 4.04
CA TYR A 34 4.49 0.94 3.39
C TYR A 34 3.34 0.31 2.61
N LEU A 35 3.61 -0.72 1.79
CA LEU A 35 2.58 -1.42 1.03
C LEU A 35 1.52 -2.06 1.95
N MET A 36 1.96 -2.72 3.03
CA MET A 36 1.07 -3.32 4.02
C MET A 36 0.20 -2.27 4.71
N PHE A 37 0.76 -1.10 4.99
CA PHE A 37 0.03 0.00 5.60
C PHE A 37 -1.03 0.58 4.66
N ILE A 38 -0.70 0.80 3.38
CA ILE A 38 -1.66 1.26 2.36
C ILE A 38 -2.82 0.25 2.22
N ARG A 39 -2.52 -1.05 2.15
CA ARG A 39 -3.54 -2.12 2.13
C ARG A 39 -4.41 -2.09 3.38
N ARG A 40 -3.81 -1.86 4.56
CA ARG A 40 -4.55 -1.75 5.83
C ARG A 40 -5.53 -0.58 5.83
N LEU A 41 -5.12 0.59 5.33
CA LEU A 41 -6.00 1.76 5.22
C LEU A 41 -7.21 1.46 4.33
N ASP A 42 -7.01 0.82 3.18
CA ASP A 42 -8.10 0.46 2.28
C ASP A 42 -9.08 -0.56 2.89
N ILE A 43 -8.57 -1.57 3.61
CA ILE A 43 -9.42 -2.54 4.33
C ILE A 43 -10.28 -1.83 5.39
N LEU A 44 -9.70 -0.87 6.12
CA LEU A 44 -10.44 -0.09 7.11
C LEU A 44 -11.53 0.77 6.46
N GLU A 45 -11.24 1.37 5.32
CA GLU A 45 -12.23 2.14 4.56
C GLU A 45 -13.39 1.26 4.09
N GLN A 46 -13.08 0.12 3.46
CA GLN A 46 -14.10 -0.85 3.03
C GLN A 46 -14.97 -1.32 4.20
N ALA A 47 -14.39 -1.52 5.38
CA ALA A 47 -15.16 -1.87 6.57
C ALA A 47 -16.14 -0.76 6.99
N LYS A 48 -15.74 0.52 6.89
CA LYS A 48 -16.60 1.66 7.17
C LYS A 48 -17.71 1.80 6.12
N GLU A 49 -17.40 1.64 4.84
CA GLU A 49 -18.37 1.62 3.73
C GLU A 49 -19.40 0.51 3.89
N ASN A 50 -18.96 -0.69 4.24
CA ASN A 50 -19.85 -1.82 4.50
C ASN A 50 -20.79 -1.56 5.69
N LYS A 51 -20.31 -0.90 6.76
CA LYS A 51 -21.15 -0.48 7.89
C LYS A 51 -22.18 0.58 7.46
N ALA A 52 -21.75 1.58 6.69
CA ALA A 52 -22.61 2.63 6.14
C ALA A 52 -23.74 2.02 5.27
N ASN A 53 -23.38 1.14 4.33
CA ASN A 53 -24.32 0.46 3.44
C ASN A 53 -25.37 -0.36 4.21
N ARG A 54 -24.96 -1.07 5.27
CA ARG A 54 -25.87 -1.86 6.12
C ARG A 54 -26.81 -1.00 6.95
N THR A 55 -26.39 0.20 7.34
CA THR A 55 -27.14 1.08 8.24
C THR A 55 -27.91 2.17 7.50
N GLY A 56 -27.69 2.33 6.19
CA GLY A 56 -28.27 3.40 5.38
C GLY A 56 -27.78 4.79 5.76
N ARG A 57 -26.65 4.89 6.48
CA ARG A 57 -26.07 6.16 6.93
C ARG A 57 -24.80 6.48 6.14
N PRO A 58 -24.41 7.76 6.03
CA PRO A 58 -23.12 8.14 5.44
C PRO A 58 -21.93 7.49 6.18
N VAL A 59 -20.80 7.35 5.48
CA VAL A 59 -19.54 6.88 6.06
C VAL A 59 -19.06 7.85 7.14
N GLU A 60 -18.87 7.35 8.35
CA GLU A 60 -18.36 8.13 9.48
C GLU A 60 -16.82 8.24 9.39
N ASN A 61 -16.30 9.47 9.38
CA ASN A 61 -14.87 9.79 9.34
C ASN A 61 -14.11 8.99 8.25
N PRO A 62 -14.42 9.19 6.95
CA PRO A 62 -13.75 8.48 5.87
C PRO A 62 -12.23 8.73 5.91
N ILE A 63 -11.44 7.70 5.58
CA ILE A 63 -9.97 7.81 5.45
C ILE A 63 -9.63 8.54 4.14
N TYR A 64 -10.40 8.26 3.09
CA TYR A 64 -10.20 8.81 1.76
C TYR A 64 -11.30 9.81 1.45
N ALA A 65 -10.91 11.05 1.14
CA ALA A 65 -11.79 12.03 0.52
C ALA A 65 -12.06 11.67 -0.96
N ASP A 66 -13.08 12.28 -1.56
CA ASP A 66 -13.53 12.01 -2.93
C ASP A 66 -12.39 12.09 -3.97
N ASP A 67 -11.47 13.05 -3.82
CA ASP A 67 -10.32 13.27 -4.69
C ASP A 67 -9.17 12.27 -4.46
N THR A 68 -9.16 11.59 -3.31
CA THR A 68 -8.14 10.58 -2.93
C THR A 68 -8.60 9.15 -3.13
N GLN A 69 -9.84 8.91 -3.59
CA GLN A 69 -10.36 7.57 -3.86
C GLN A 69 -9.48 6.79 -4.85
N ILE A 70 -8.85 7.47 -5.81
CA ILE A 70 -7.94 6.87 -6.79
C ILE A 70 -6.65 6.31 -6.17
N LEU A 71 -6.34 6.69 -4.92
CA LEU A 71 -5.14 6.29 -4.18
C LEU A 71 -5.35 4.99 -3.39
N ARG A 72 -6.57 4.44 -3.40
CA ARG A 72 -6.91 3.22 -2.67
C ARG A 72 -6.24 2.00 -3.28
N TRP A 73 -5.79 1.10 -2.41
CA TRP A 73 -5.22 -0.19 -2.81
C TRP A 73 -6.13 -0.95 -3.78
N SER A 74 -7.40 -1.10 -3.42
CA SER A 74 -8.43 -1.74 -4.25
C SER A 74 -8.63 -1.12 -5.64
N VAL A 75 -8.22 0.14 -5.84
CA VAL A 75 -8.34 0.83 -7.13
C VAL A 75 -7.08 0.62 -7.96
N PHE A 76 -5.91 1.02 -7.47
CA PHE A 76 -4.70 1.02 -8.28
C PHE A 76 -4.15 -0.38 -8.59
N ILE A 77 -4.50 -1.39 -7.80
CA ILE A 77 -4.08 -2.78 -8.04
C ILE A 77 -4.67 -3.34 -9.35
N ASN A 78 -5.73 -2.72 -9.86
CA ASN A 78 -6.38 -3.09 -11.11
C ASN A 78 -5.89 -2.25 -12.31
N GLU A 79 -4.98 -1.30 -12.09
CA GLU A 79 -4.36 -0.53 -13.16
C GLU A 79 -3.25 -1.35 -13.87
N SER A 80 -2.80 -0.89 -15.05
CA SER A 80 -1.61 -1.47 -15.68
C SER A 80 -0.39 -1.28 -14.79
N PRO A 81 0.61 -2.18 -14.84
CA PRO A 81 1.84 -2.08 -14.04
C PRO A 81 2.47 -0.67 -14.00
N GLU A 82 2.55 -0.01 -15.15
CA GLU A 82 3.14 1.32 -15.30
C GLU A 82 2.31 2.41 -14.62
N ASN A 83 0.98 2.31 -14.74
CA ASN A 83 0.05 3.24 -14.12
C ASN A 83 0.03 3.05 -12.60
N MET A 84 -0.01 1.80 -12.13
CA MET A 84 0.09 1.46 -10.72
C MET A 84 1.39 1.98 -10.11
N LEU A 85 2.53 1.78 -10.79
CA LEU A 85 3.83 2.30 -10.34
C LEU A 85 3.78 3.84 -10.21
N THR A 86 3.27 4.51 -11.23
CA THR A 86 3.12 5.97 -11.25
C THR A 86 2.18 6.44 -10.14
N ARG A 87 1.03 5.76 -9.95
CA ARG A 87 0.04 6.05 -8.93
C ARG A 87 0.62 5.94 -7.53
N VAL A 88 1.34 4.86 -7.25
CA VAL A 88 1.94 4.62 -5.94
C VAL A 88 3.04 5.65 -5.67
N ARG A 89 3.95 5.86 -6.64
CA ARG A 89 5.08 6.80 -6.52
C ARG A 89 4.62 8.26 -6.37
N ASP A 90 3.75 8.72 -7.27
CA ASP A 90 3.44 10.13 -7.45
C ASP A 90 2.14 10.56 -6.76
N GLY A 91 1.28 9.62 -6.38
CA GLY A 91 0.02 9.88 -5.69
C GLY A 91 0.03 9.37 -4.25
N VAL A 92 0.15 8.05 -4.08
CA VAL A 92 -0.04 7.40 -2.78
C VAL A 92 1.02 7.83 -1.78
N PHE A 93 2.31 7.79 -2.13
CA PHE A 93 3.39 8.16 -1.20
C PHE A 93 3.35 9.63 -0.74
N PRO A 94 3.14 10.62 -1.63
CA PRO A 94 2.90 12.00 -1.21
C PRO A 94 1.71 12.15 -0.27
N TRP A 95 0.57 11.55 -0.60
CA TRP A 95 -0.63 11.59 0.26
C TRP A 95 -0.39 10.91 1.61
N LEU A 96 0.31 9.78 1.61
CA LEU A 96 0.62 9.00 2.81
C LEU A 96 1.41 9.84 3.83
N ARG A 97 2.32 10.69 3.34
CA ARG A 97 3.08 11.63 4.18
C ARG A 97 2.20 12.71 4.82
N THR A 98 1.07 13.06 4.21
CA THR A 98 0.13 14.05 4.79
C THR A 98 -0.77 13.46 5.88
N LEU A 99 -0.95 12.14 5.93
CA LEU A 99 -1.73 11.47 6.98
C LEU A 99 -1.00 11.42 8.33
N GLY A 100 0.33 11.45 8.32
CA GLY A 100 1.14 11.50 9.53
C GLY A 100 1.17 12.92 10.10
N GLY A 101 0.17 13.28 10.91
CA GLY A 101 0.21 14.51 11.70
C GLY A 101 1.45 14.61 12.61
N GLU A 102 1.77 15.81 13.10
CA GLU A 102 3.08 16.17 13.69
C GLU A 102 3.56 15.31 14.88
N ASP A 103 2.69 14.53 15.56
CA ASP A 103 3.00 13.86 16.84
C ASP A 103 2.85 12.32 16.87
N SER A 104 2.82 11.64 15.72
CA SER A 104 2.80 10.16 15.71
C SER A 104 4.18 9.54 15.43
N THR A 105 4.53 8.42 16.08
CA THR A 105 5.73 7.61 15.72
C THR A 105 5.78 7.31 14.22
N TYR A 106 4.62 7.17 13.61
CA TYR A 106 4.43 7.01 12.17
C TYR A 106 4.93 8.20 11.35
N ALA A 107 4.64 9.43 11.74
CA ALA A 107 5.08 10.63 11.03
C ALA A 107 6.61 10.73 10.95
N HIS A 108 7.33 10.27 11.98
CA HIS A 108 8.79 10.23 11.98
C HIS A 108 9.34 9.24 10.93
N HIS A 109 8.73 8.07 10.78
CA HIS A 109 9.09 7.09 9.75
C HIS A 109 8.64 7.49 8.33
N MET A 110 7.64 8.37 8.22
CA MET A 110 7.09 8.79 6.93
C MET A 110 7.75 10.06 6.36
N LYS A 111 8.32 10.90 7.23
CA LYS A 111 8.95 12.18 6.86
C LYS A 111 10.03 12.02 5.78
N ASP A 112 10.83 10.96 5.88
CA ASP A 112 11.90 10.64 4.93
C ASP A 112 11.55 9.46 4.00
N ALA A 113 10.31 8.99 4.03
CA ALA A 113 9.86 7.87 3.21
C ALA A 113 10.05 8.18 1.72
N ARG A 114 10.85 7.35 1.06
CA ARG A 114 11.03 7.35 -0.39
C ARG A 114 10.47 6.05 -0.95
N PHE A 115 9.64 6.18 -1.97
CA PHE A 115 9.31 5.03 -2.81
C PHE A 115 10.49 4.77 -3.73
N THR A 116 11.17 3.66 -3.52
CA THR A 116 12.41 3.34 -4.25
C THR A 116 12.22 2.24 -5.29
N ILE A 117 11.02 1.69 -5.40
CA ILE A 117 10.65 0.75 -6.46
C ILE A 117 10.60 1.52 -7.79
N THR A 118 11.50 1.16 -8.71
CA THR A 118 11.59 1.80 -10.05
C THR A 118 10.97 0.96 -11.16
N THR A 119 10.66 -0.31 -10.90
CA THR A 119 10.35 -1.29 -11.94
C THR A 119 8.90 -1.74 -11.85
N SER A 120 8.11 -1.52 -12.91
CA SER A 120 6.68 -1.82 -12.92
C SER A 120 6.38 -3.32 -12.75
N ASN A 121 7.27 -4.18 -13.26
CA ASN A 121 7.19 -5.64 -13.14
C ASN A 121 7.17 -6.18 -11.69
N LEU A 122 7.67 -5.41 -10.72
CA LEU A 122 7.65 -5.79 -9.31
C LEU A 122 6.24 -5.83 -8.73
N LEU A 123 5.38 -4.93 -9.20
CA LEU A 123 4.06 -4.74 -8.64
C LEU A 123 3.04 -5.71 -9.27
N THR A 124 3.22 -6.11 -10.53
CA THR A 124 2.27 -6.96 -11.25
C THR A 124 2.35 -8.45 -10.93
N ASN A 125 3.52 -8.99 -10.60
CA ASN A 125 3.67 -10.44 -10.43
C ASN A 125 3.25 -10.94 -9.04
N GLU A 126 3.46 -10.16 -7.98
CA GLU A 126 3.28 -10.64 -6.60
C GLU A 126 2.06 -10.04 -5.87
N LEU A 127 1.65 -8.81 -6.18
CA LEU A 127 0.54 -8.14 -5.47
C LEU A 127 -0.84 -8.41 -6.08
N VAL A 128 -0.91 -8.54 -7.41
CA VAL A 128 -2.17 -8.71 -8.16
C VAL A 128 -2.71 -10.15 -8.03
N ARG A 129 -1.81 -11.15 -7.91
CA ARG A 129 -2.18 -12.58 -7.85
C ARG A 129 -2.95 -13.01 -6.58
N ASP A 130 -2.99 -12.17 -5.54
CA ASP A 130 -3.58 -12.49 -4.23
C ASP A 130 -4.94 -11.79 -4.01
N SER A 131 -5.53 -11.23 -5.08
CA SER A 131 -6.85 -10.55 -5.06
C SER A 131 -7.98 -11.41 -5.66
N GLY A 132 -7.72 -12.69 -5.91
CA GLY A 132 -8.69 -13.68 -6.40
C GLY A 132 -9.04 -14.72 -5.35
#